data_AF-A0A2I0D266-F1
#
_entry.id   AF-A0A2I0D266-F1
#
_cell.length_a   1.000
_cell.length_b   1.000
_cell.length_c   1.000
_cell.angle_alpha   90.00
_cell.angle_beta   90.00
_cell.angle_gamma   90.00
#
_symmetry.space_group_name_H-M   'P 1'
#
loop_
_entity.id
_entity.type
_entity.pdbx_description
1 polymer ?
#
loop_
_entity_poly.entity_id
_entity_poly.type
_entity_poly.pdbx_seq_one_letter_code
_entity_poly.pdbx_strand_id
1 'polypeptide(L)'
;MRMSGIHMAKTPRIPARSTAKAMKTLVDSAREGRLALPMKTVAAEEGMDPDELLRRIAAGSVVIMQRKNRCTGIGTGLRTKINVNLGTSSGKVSLSDELKKAEIAEKFGADTISDLSMGGDIDAIRRDILAFTTLPVTTVPIYHAVVECGLETMTAESCLPTLKHQAGPGNDSVCLTRATQNTLAAAAHA
;
A
#
# COMPACT_ATOMS: atom_id res chain seq x y z
N MET A 1 32.26 -44.82 -1.09
CA MET A 1 31.62 -44.33 0.15
C MET A 1 30.66 -43.21 -0.27
N ARG A 2 29.34 -43.50 -0.31
CA ARG A 2 28.31 -42.57 -0.82
C ARG A 2 28.03 -41.51 0.25
N MET A 3 28.23 -40.23 -0.05
CA MET A 3 27.73 -39.15 0.81
C MET A 3 26.31 -38.78 0.41
N SER A 4 25.50 -38.71 1.46
CA SER A 4 24.05 -38.63 1.54
C SER A 4 23.45 -37.31 1.07
N GLY A 5 22.21 -37.40 0.60
CA GLY A 5 21.46 -36.33 -0.07
C GLY A 5 21.12 -35.11 0.80
N ILE A 6 21.16 -33.97 0.14
CA ILE A 6 20.68 -32.68 0.63
C ILE A 6 19.15 -32.76 0.72
N HIS A 7 18.62 -32.74 1.95
CA HIS A 7 17.20 -32.57 2.20
C HIS A 7 16.78 -31.16 1.80
N MET A 8 16.01 -31.04 0.71
CA MET A 8 15.27 -29.81 0.41
C MET A 8 14.24 -29.58 1.51
N ALA A 9 14.41 -28.53 2.31
CA ALA A 9 13.43 -28.11 3.29
C ALA A 9 12.11 -27.79 2.56
N LYS A 10 11.05 -28.52 2.90
CA LYS A 10 9.70 -28.30 2.35
C LYS A 10 9.26 -26.87 2.66
N THR A 11 8.88 -26.12 1.64
CA THR A 11 8.27 -24.79 1.77
C THR A 11 7.12 -24.87 2.76
N PRO A 12 7.05 -24.03 3.80
CA PRO A 12 5.99 -24.09 4.79
C PRO A 12 4.65 -23.88 4.09
N ARG A 13 3.76 -24.86 4.24
CA ARG A 13 2.42 -24.86 3.68
C ARG A 13 1.60 -23.80 4.43
N ILE A 14 1.23 -22.73 3.73
CA ILE A 14 0.40 -21.66 4.29
C ILE A 14 -0.90 -22.30 4.83
N PRO A 15 -1.24 -22.12 6.11
CA PRO A 15 -2.44 -22.72 6.69
C PRO A 15 -3.70 -22.20 5.97
N ALA A 16 -4.71 -23.06 5.88
CA ALA A 16 -5.97 -22.76 5.22
C ALA A 16 -6.60 -21.46 5.78
N ARG A 17 -7.04 -20.58 4.87
CA ARG A 17 -7.64 -19.28 5.21
C ARG A 17 -8.81 -19.47 6.20
N SER A 18 -8.80 -18.64 7.24
CA SER A 18 -9.92 -18.43 8.18
C SER A 18 -11.25 -18.26 7.43
N THR A 19 -12.33 -18.79 8.02
CA THR A 19 -13.72 -18.79 7.54
C THR A 19 -14.42 -17.42 7.58
N ALA A 20 -13.69 -16.34 7.85
CA ALA A 20 -14.22 -14.99 7.68
C ALA A 20 -14.56 -14.77 6.19
N LYS A 21 -15.81 -14.42 5.91
CA LYS A 21 -16.29 -14.06 4.56
C LYS A 21 -15.30 -13.08 3.95
N ALA A 22 -14.55 -13.53 2.93
CA ALA A 22 -13.52 -12.72 2.30
C ALA A 22 -14.14 -11.39 1.85
N MET A 23 -13.58 -10.28 2.34
CA MET A 23 -14.03 -8.95 1.94
C MET A 23 -13.81 -8.81 0.43
N LYS A 24 -14.89 -8.59 -0.33
CA LYS A 24 -14.80 -8.44 -1.78
C LYS A 24 -14.05 -7.16 -2.13
N THR A 25 -13.04 -7.28 -2.97
CA THR A 25 -12.32 -6.14 -3.53
C THR A 25 -13.07 -5.53 -4.72
N LEU A 26 -12.63 -4.36 -5.16
CA LEU A 26 -13.13 -3.77 -6.42
C LEU A 26 -12.77 -4.65 -7.63
N VAL A 27 -11.62 -5.34 -7.60
CA VAL A 27 -11.24 -6.29 -8.65
C VAL A 27 -12.21 -7.48 -8.70
N ASP A 28 -12.61 -8.02 -7.54
CA ASP A 28 -13.60 -9.10 -7.49
C ASP A 28 -14.95 -8.64 -8.04
N SER A 29 -15.38 -7.42 -7.69
CA SER A 29 -16.61 -6.84 -8.24
C SER A 29 -16.54 -6.65 -9.76
N ALA A 30 -15.40 -6.20 -10.27
CA ALA A 30 -15.20 -6.00 -11.70
C ALA A 30 -15.22 -7.33 -12.48
N ARG A 31 -14.58 -8.37 -11.94
CA ARG A 31 -14.59 -9.72 -12.53
C ARG A 31 -15.97 -10.36 -12.55
N GLU A 32 -16.84 -9.96 -11.63
CA GLU A 32 -18.25 -10.35 -11.59
C GLU A 32 -19.14 -9.47 -12.48
N GLY A 33 -18.58 -8.55 -13.25
CA GLY A 33 -19.33 -7.62 -14.11
C GLY A 33 -20.12 -6.56 -13.33
N ARG A 34 -19.81 -6.35 -12.04
CA ARG A 34 -20.53 -5.39 -11.19
C ARG A 34 -19.82 -4.05 -11.15
N LEU A 35 -20.44 -3.05 -11.76
CA LEU A 35 -19.99 -1.66 -11.73
C LEU A 35 -20.29 -0.99 -10.37
N ALA A 36 -19.29 -0.95 -9.50
CA ALA A 36 -19.38 -0.33 -8.17
C ALA A 36 -19.32 1.22 -8.24
N LEU A 37 -19.80 1.90 -7.19
CA LEU A 37 -19.82 3.37 -7.13
C LEU A 37 -18.43 4.03 -7.31
N PRO A 38 -17.32 3.52 -6.71
CA PRO A 38 -16.00 4.09 -6.95
C PRO A 38 -15.58 4.03 -8.43
N MET A 39 -15.99 2.97 -9.15
CA MET A 39 -15.71 2.83 -10.57
C MET A 39 -16.48 3.87 -11.38
N LYS A 40 -17.76 4.10 -11.07
CA LYS A 40 -18.56 5.16 -11.72
C LYS A 40 -17.97 6.55 -11.50
N THR A 41 -17.48 6.81 -10.29
CA THR A 41 -16.85 8.07 -9.91
C THR A 41 -15.59 8.31 -10.75
N VAL A 42 -14.67 7.33 -10.76
CA VAL A 42 -13.43 7.41 -11.55
C VAL A 42 -13.71 7.50 -13.05
N ALA A 43 -14.68 6.73 -13.57
CA ALA A 43 -15.05 6.78 -14.98
C ALA A 43 -15.50 8.19 -15.39
N ALA A 44 -16.35 8.82 -14.58
CA ALA A 44 -16.82 10.17 -14.83
C ALA A 44 -15.71 11.22 -14.72
N GLU A 45 -14.86 11.15 -13.69
CA GLU A 45 -13.74 12.08 -13.48
C GLU A 45 -12.68 12.00 -14.58
N GLU A 46 -12.46 10.81 -15.14
CA GLU A 46 -11.42 10.54 -16.14
C GLU A 46 -11.96 10.59 -17.59
N GLY A 47 -13.26 10.80 -17.77
CA GLY A 47 -13.91 10.78 -19.08
C GLY A 47 -13.82 9.41 -19.79
N MET A 48 -13.76 8.32 -19.01
CA MET A 48 -13.64 6.96 -19.51
C MET A 48 -15.01 6.26 -19.50
N ASP A 49 -15.26 5.45 -20.53
CA ASP A 49 -16.45 4.59 -20.56
C ASP A 49 -16.46 3.62 -19.35
N PRO A 50 -17.58 3.51 -18.60
CA PRO A 50 -17.63 2.66 -17.41
C PRO A 50 -17.37 1.18 -17.67
N ASP A 51 -17.77 0.64 -18.82
CA ASP A 51 -17.54 -0.76 -19.18
C ASP A 51 -16.08 -1.02 -19.57
N GLU A 52 -15.45 -0.05 -20.25
CA GLU A 52 -13.99 -0.05 -20.46
C GLU A 52 -13.22 -0.01 -19.14
N LEU A 53 -13.59 0.88 -18.21
CA LEU A 53 -12.95 0.95 -16.90
C LEU A 53 -13.13 -0.37 -16.12
N LEU A 54 -14.35 -0.93 -16.15
CA LEU A 54 -14.67 -2.22 -15.53
C LEU A 54 -13.76 -3.34 -16.06
N ARG A 55 -13.58 -3.43 -17.38
CA ARG A 55 -12.68 -4.41 -18.02
C ARG A 55 -11.22 -4.21 -17.60
N ARG A 56 -10.74 -2.96 -17.52
CA ARG A 56 -9.37 -2.65 -17.06
C ARG A 56 -9.13 -3.04 -15.61
N ILE A 57 -10.10 -2.79 -14.73
CA ILE A 57 -10.02 -3.20 -13.32
C ILE A 57 -10.05 -4.72 -13.21
N ALA A 58 -10.92 -5.41 -13.95
CA ALA A 58 -10.99 -6.87 -13.94
C ALA A 58 -9.67 -7.52 -14.42
N ALA A 59 -9.01 -6.89 -15.40
CA ALA A 59 -7.71 -7.28 -15.94
C ALA A 59 -6.52 -6.89 -15.05
N GLY A 60 -6.72 -6.03 -14.04
CA GLY A 60 -5.67 -5.54 -13.16
C GLY A 60 -4.78 -4.45 -13.75
N SER A 61 -5.17 -3.82 -14.87
CA SER A 61 -4.42 -2.71 -15.48
C SER A 61 -4.80 -1.34 -14.89
N VAL A 62 -5.92 -1.28 -14.16
CA VAL A 62 -6.35 -0.13 -13.37
C VAL A 62 -6.72 -0.59 -11.96
N VAL A 63 -6.30 0.18 -10.96
CA VAL A 63 -6.73 0.04 -9.57
C VAL A 63 -7.41 1.32 -9.11
N ILE A 64 -8.26 1.24 -8.09
CA ILE A 64 -8.87 2.42 -7.47
C ILE A 64 -8.53 2.41 -5.99
N MET A 65 -7.90 3.48 -5.53
CA MET A 65 -7.76 3.79 -4.11
C MET A 65 -8.94 4.66 -3.68
N GLN A 66 -9.49 4.41 -2.49
CA GLN A 66 -10.68 5.13 -2.03
C GLN A 66 -10.52 5.61 -0.60
N ARG A 67 -10.50 6.92 -0.40
CA ARG A 67 -10.52 7.54 0.92
C ARG A 67 -11.68 8.52 1.05
N LYS A 68 -12.47 8.37 2.13
CA LYS A 68 -13.63 9.23 2.40
C LYS A 68 -14.53 9.28 1.15
N ASN A 69 -14.70 10.46 0.56
CA ASN A 69 -15.47 10.69 -0.67
C ASN A 69 -14.61 10.73 -1.95
N ARG A 70 -13.28 10.60 -1.85
CA ARG A 70 -12.36 10.66 -2.99
C ARG A 70 -12.02 9.25 -3.49
N CYS A 71 -12.16 9.05 -4.80
CA CYS A 71 -11.78 7.83 -5.50
C CYS A 71 -10.69 8.17 -6.52
N THR A 72 -9.51 7.57 -6.39
CA THR A 72 -8.38 7.84 -7.28
C THR A 72 -8.09 6.58 -8.09
N GLY A 73 -8.44 6.60 -9.38
CA GLY A 73 -8.07 5.55 -10.33
C GLY A 73 -6.60 5.67 -10.75
N ILE A 74 -5.84 4.58 -10.75
CA ILE A 74 -4.44 4.55 -11.16
C ILE A 74 -4.26 3.43 -12.17
N GLY A 75 -3.79 3.75 -13.38
CA GLY A 75 -3.51 2.75 -14.41
C GLY A 75 -3.54 3.29 -15.82
N THR A 76 -3.31 2.39 -16.78
CA THR A 76 -3.19 2.74 -18.21
C THR A 76 -4.51 3.31 -18.73
N GLY A 77 -4.42 4.41 -19.49
CA GLY A 77 -5.57 5.08 -20.12
C GLY A 77 -6.24 6.13 -19.24
N LEU A 78 -5.83 6.28 -17.99
CA LEU A 78 -6.22 7.39 -17.10
C LEU A 78 -5.16 8.50 -17.19
N ARG A 79 -5.48 9.73 -16.71
CA ARG A 79 -4.45 10.78 -16.60
C ARG A 79 -3.37 10.36 -15.61
N THR A 80 -2.14 10.83 -15.82
CA THR A 80 -1.02 10.63 -14.89
C THR A 80 -1.37 11.13 -13.49
N LYS A 81 -0.97 10.34 -12.48
CA LYS A 81 -1.18 10.66 -11.07
C LYS A 81 0.10 11.09 -10.38
N ILE A 82 -0.01 12.02 -9.44
CA ILE A 82 1.10 12.52 -8.64
C ILE A 82 0.94 12.08 -7.18
N ASN A 83 1.99 11.47 -6.64
CA ASN A 83 2.08 11.09 -5.23
C ASN A 83 3.03 12.04 -4.48
N VAL A 84 2.64 12.49 -3.29
CA VAL A 84 3.51 13.26 -2.39
C VAL A 84 3.94 12.41 -1.19
N ASN A 85 5.25 12.36 -0.95
CA ASN A 85 5.79 11.69 0.24
C ASN A 85 5.84 12.65 1.42
N LEU A 86 5.40 12.16 2.57
CA LEU A 86 5.47 12.83 3.86
C LEU A 86 5.93 11.84 4.92
N GLY A 87 6.19 12.32 6.12
CA GLY A 87 6.58 11.50 7.25
C GLY A 87 7.72 12.08 8.07
N THR A 88 7.75 11.66 9.33
CA THR A 88 8.77 12.04 10.30
C THR A 88 10.01 11.17 10.19
N SER A 89 11.12 11.66 10.74
CA SER A 89 12.37 10.89 10.86
C SER A 89 12.92 11.02 12.28
N SER A 90 13.92 10.20 12.62
CA SER A 90 14.62 10.29 13.90
C SER A 90 15.23 11.66 14.17
N GLY A 91 15.62 12.40 13.12
CA GLY A 91 16.19 13.75 13.24
C GLY A 91 15.15 14.87 13.27
N LYS A 92 13.90 14.62 12.84
CA LYS A 92 12.84 15.63 12.83
C LYS A 92 11.46 14.98 12.99
N VAL A 93 10.88 15.18 14.16
CA VAL A 93 9.53 14.73 14.52
C VAL A 93 8.65 15.95 14.76
N SER A 94 7.85 16.34 13.78
CA SER A 94 6.90 17.46 13.90
C SER A 94 5.59 17.12 13.20
N LEU A 95 4.57 16.77 13.99
CA LEU A 95 3.25 16.48 13.44
C LEU A 95 2.66 17.68 12.69
N SER A 96 2.82 18.90 13.22
CA SER A 96 2.34 20.11 12.57
C SER A 96 2.93 20.32 11.17
N ASP A 97 4.21 19.98 10.99
CA ASP A 97 4.87 20.07 9.70
C ASP A 97 4.30 19.04 8.73
N GLU A 98 4.07 17.80 9.18
CA GLU A 98 3.49 16.75 8.33
C GLU A 98 2.03 17.05 7.93
N LEU A 99 1.22 17.59 8.85
CA LEU A 99 -0.13 18.05 8.53
C LEU A 99 -0.11 19.20 7.52
N LYS A 100 0.80 20.15 7.67
CA LYS A 100 0.98 21.25 6.71
C LYS A 100 1.42 20.74 5.33
N LYS A 101 2.29 19.71 5.27
CA LYS A 101 2.66 19.08 3.99
C LYS A 101 1.46 18.40 3.34
N ALA A 102 0.62 17.69 4.11
CA ALA A 102 -0.60 17.07 3.60
C ALA A 102 -1.59 18.12 3.07
N GLU A 103 -1.75 19.25 3.77
CA GLU A 103 -2.57 20.39 3.33
C GLU A 103 -2.07 20.95 1.99
N ILE A 104 -0.76 21.18 1.89
CA ILE A 104 -0.13 21.68 0.66
C ILE A 104 -0.32 20.68 -0.48
N ALA A 105 -0.13 19.38 -0.23
CA ALA A 105 -0.32 18.33 -1.23
C ALA A 105 -1.75 18.36 -1.79
N GLU A 106 -2.76 18.46 -0.93
CA GLU A 106 -4.16 18.60 -1.36
C GLU A 106 -4.41 19.88 -2.14
N LYS A 107 -3.94 21.02 -1.62
CA LYS A 107 -4.14 22.34 -2.23
C LYS A 107 -3.58 22.41 -3.64
N PHE A 108 -2.45 21.77 -3.91
CA PHE A 108 -1.80 21.77 -5.22
C PHE A 108 -2.15 20.56 -6.09
N GLY A 109 -3.13 19.75 -5.69
CA GLY A 109 -3.72 18.71 -6.55
C GLY A 109 -2.93 17.41 -6.63
N ALA A 110 -2.20 17.03 -5.57
CA ALA A 110 -1.70 15.67 -5.44
C ALA A 110 -2.87 14.66 -5.49
N ASP A 111 -2.64 13.49 -6.09
CA ASP A 111 -3.64 12.45 -6.25
C ASP A 111 -3.64 11.44 -5.10
N THR A 112 -2.46 11.22 -4.51
CA THR A 112 -2.22 10.36 -3.35
C THR A 112 -1.11 10.93 -2.49
N ILE A 113 -1.00 10.43 -1.25
CA ILE A 113 0.15 10.67 -0.39
C ILE A 113 0.71 9.34 0.13
N SER A 114 1.97 9.37 0.54
CA SER A 114 2.61 8.24 1.22
C SER A 114 3.15 8.67 2.58
N ASP A 115 2.73 7.99 3.64
CA ASP A 115 3.29 8.15 4.99
C ASP A 115 4.52 7.25 5.15
N LEU A 116 5.69 7.89 5.18
CA LEU A 116 7.01 7.26 5.32
C LEU A 116 7.61 7.50 6.71
N SER A 117 6.78 7.78 7.72
CA SER A 117 7.23 8.10 9.06
C SER A 117 8.08 7.00 9.69
N MET A 118 9.22 7.39 10.25
CA MET A 118 10.17 6.53 10.96
C MET A 118 10.60 7.10 12.32
N GLY A 119 9.98 8.18 12.79
CA GLY A 119 10.37 8.84 14.04
C GLY A 119 9.17 9.30 14.87
N GLY A 120 9.32 9.24 16.20
CA GLY A 120 8.24 9.55 17.13
C GLY A 120 7.18 8.45 17.20
N ASP A 121 5.98 8.82 17.66
CA ASP A 121 4.82 7.91 17.69
C ASP A 121 4.20 7.84 16.28
N ILE A 122 4.67 6.85 15.51
CA ILE A 122 4.27 6.62 14.12
C ILE A 122 2.76 6.39 13.99
N ASP A 123 2.13 5.70 14.94
CA ASP A 123 0.71 5.41 14.89
C ASP A 123 -0.13 6.66 15.21
N ALA A 124 0.30 7.47 16.17
CA ALA A 124 -0.34 8.75 16.43
C ALA A 124 -0.24 9.70 15.23
N ILE A 125 0.96 9.82 14.66
CA ILE A 125 1.21 10.66 13.49
C ILE A 125 0.32 10.24 12.31
N ARG A 126 0.30 8.93 12.01
CA ARG A 126 -0.50 8.40 10.90
C ARG A 126 -1.99 8.61 11.13
N ARG A 127 -2.50 8.33 12.33
CA ARG A 127 -3.91 8.54 12.67
C ARG A 127 -4.32 9.99 12.40
N ASP A 128 -3.49 10.94 12.80
CA ASP A 128 -3.79 12.35 12.67
C ASP A 128 -3.70 12.82 11.21
N ILE A 129 -2.74 12.30 10.42
CA ILE A 129 -2.69 12.49 8.96
C ILE A 129 -3.95 11.94 8.28
N LEU A 130 -4.36 10.71 8.61
CA LEU A 130 -5.55 10.06 8.06
C LEU A 130 -6.84 10.83 8.39
N ALA A 131 -6.93 11.39 9.60
CA ALA A 131 -8.05 12.22 10.00
C ALA A 131 -8.10 13.53 9.19
N PHE A 132 -6.93 14.13 8.94
CA PHE A 132 -6.79 15.42 8.26
C PHE A 132 -7.07 15.36 6.76
N THR A 133 -6.51 14.38 6.05
CA THR A 133 -6.55 14.33 4.57
C THR A 133 -7.73 13.53 4.00
N THR A 134 -8.16 13.92 2.81
CA THR A 134 -9.04 13.20 1.88
C THR A 134 -8.26 12.41 0.82
N LEU A 135 -6.95 12.65 0.67
CA LEU A 135 -6.13 11.92 -0.29
C LEU A 135 -5.90 10.49 0.16
N PRO A 136 -5.98 9.52 -0.78
CA PRO A 136 -5.59 8.16 -0.46
C PRO A 136 -4.15 8.08 0.06
N VAL A 137 -3.93 7.27 1.10
CA VAL A 137 -2.66 7.12 1.80
C VAL A 137 -2.08 5.72 1.56
N THR A 138 -0.83 5.70 1.13
CA THR A 138 0.01 4.50 1.09
C THR A 138 0.97 4.51 2.27
N THR A 139 1.22 3.35 2.87
CA THR A 139 2.24 3.19 3.92
C THR A 139 3.30 2.17 3.50
N VAL A 140 4.42 2.15 4.21
CA VAL A 140 5.50 1.16 4.01
C VAL A 140 5.71 0.40 5.32
N PRO A 141 5.04 -0.75 5.53
CA PRO A 141 5.06 -1.45 6.81
C PRO A 141 6.45 -1.80 7.33
N ILE A 142 7.41 -2.06 6.43
CA ILE A 142 8.78 -2.39 6.82
C ILE A 142 9.47 -1.25 7.59
N TYR A 143 9.13 0.01 7.32
CA TYR A 143 9.73 1.15 8.01
C TYR A 143 9.32 1.20 9.47
N HIS A 144 8.03 0.98 9.73
CA HIS A 144 7.54 0.89 11.10
C HIS A 144 8.10 -0.35 11.81
N ALA A 145 8.15 -1.51 11.14
CA ALA A 145 8.75 -2.71 11.72
C ALA A 145 10.23 -2.49 12.11
N VAL A 146 11.02 -1.81 11.26
CA VAL A 146 12.42 -1.46 11.58
C VAL A 146 12.51 -0.57 12.82
N VAL A 147 11.58 0.38 13.00
CA VAL A 147 11.56 1.24 14.20
C VAL A 147 11.21 0.46 15.45
N GLU A 148 10.34 -0.56 15.35
CA GLU A 148 9.92 -1.38 16.49
C GLU A 148 10.99 -2.39 16.92
N CYS A 149 11.62 -3.11 15.98
CA CYS A 149 12.55 -4.19 16.32
C CYS A 149 14.04 -3.85 16.09
N GLY A 150 14.35 -2.90 15.21
CA GLY A 150 15.70 -2.63 14.74
C GLY A 150 16.05 -3.42 13.47
N LEU A 151 16.88 -2.83 12.61
CA LEU A 151 17.21 -3.42 11.31
C LEU A 151 17.91 -4.80 11.42
N GLU A 152 18.78 -4.97 12.42
CA GLU A 152 19.60 -6.19 12.58
C GLU A 152 18.80 -7.41 13.07
N THR A 153 17.70 -7.17 13.78
CA THR A 153 16.87 -8.22 14.40
C THR A 153 15.60 -8.48 13.59
N MET A 154 15.36 -7.71 12.53
CA MET A 154 14.15 -7.79 11.73
C MET A 154 14.07 -9.12 10.98
N THR A 155 12.98 -9.84 11.18
CA THR A 155 12.63 -11.07 10.44
C THR A 155 11.31 -10.90 9.68
N ALA A 156 10.97 -11.85 8.81
CA ALA A 156 9.68 -11.86 8.15
C ALA A 156 8.52 -11.85 9.16
N GLU A 157 8.66 -12.61 10.25
CA GLU A 157 7.68 -12.70 11.33
C GLU A 157 7.50 -11.36 12.06
N SER A 158 8.56 -10.57 12.20
CA SER A 158 8.49 -9.23 12.80
C SER A 158 7.70 -8.23 11.96
N CYS A 159 7.71 -8.36 10.62
CA CYS A 159 6.98 -7.45 9.72
C CYS A 159 5.48 -7.76 9.62
N LEU A 160 5.07 -9.01 9.89
CA LEU A 160 3.68 -9.45 9.70
C LEU A 160 2.67 -8.73 10.63
N PRO A 161 2.95 -8.52 11.93
CA PRO A 161 2.09 -7.72 12.81
C PRO A 161 1.88 -6.31 12.27
N THR A 162 2.96 -5.62 11.91
CA THR A 162 2.92 -4.25 11.38
C THR A 162 2.15 -4.19 10.06
N LEU A 163 2.33 -5.17 9.17
CA LEU A 163 1.54 -5.29 7.94
C LEU A 163 0.06 -5.49 8.24
N LYS A 164 -0.32 -6.38 9.16
CA LYS A 164 -1.72 -6.61 9.51
C LYS A 164 -2.37 -5.37 10.12
N HIS A 165 -1.64 -4.68 10.98
CA HIS A 165 -2.05 -3.42 11.58
C HIS A 165 -2.31 -2.36 10.52
N GLN A 166 -1.37 -2.17 9.59
CA GLN A 166 -1.49 -1.16 8.53
C GLN A 166 -2.44 -1.57 7.39
N ALA A 167 -2.63 -2.86 7.13
CA ALA A 167 -3.66 -3.36 6.21
C ALA A 167 -5.07 -3.35 6.84
N GLY A 168 -5.16 -3.02 8.13
CA GLY A 168 -6.41 -2.76 8.83
C GLY A 168 -7.13 -1.51 8.33
N PRO A 169 -8.27 -1.16 8.95
CA PRO A 169 -9.05 -0.01 8.53
C PRO A 169 -8.25 1.29 8.67
N GLY A 170 -8.12 2.03 7.57
CA GLY A 170 -7.51 3.35 7.58
C GLY A 170 -6.58 3.60 6.40
N ASN A 171 -5.73 2.66 6.00
CA ASN A 171 -4.83 2.83 4.84
C ASN A 171 -5.45 2.25 3.56
N ASP A 172 -5.15 2.85 2.41
CA ASP A 172 -5.72 2.40 1.12
C ASP A 172 -4.80 1.44 0.38
N SER A 173 -3.50 1.56 0.62
CA SER A 173 -2.47 0.76 -0.04
C SER A 173 -1.28 0.57 0.89
N VAL A 174 -0.53 -0.51 0.66
CA VAL A 174 0.73 -0.79 1.34
C VAL A 174 1.80 -1.07 0.28
N CYS A 175 2.98 -0.48 0.46
CA CYS A 175 4.16 -0.81 -0.32
C CYS A 175 4.90 -1.96 0.36
N LEU A 176 5.07 -3.06 -0.37
CA LEU A 176 5.81 -4.23 0.08
C LEU A 176 7.05 -4.43 -0.79
N THR A 177 8.22 -4.43 -0.16
CA THR A 177 9.47 -4.74 -0.83
C THR A 177 9.67 -6.26 -0.85
N ARG A 178 9.77 -6.83 -2.05
CA ARG A 178 10.17 -8.22 -2.25
C ARG A 178 11.53 -8.29 -2.94
N ALA A 179 12.59 -8.29 -2.14
CA ALA A 179 13.92 -8.61 -2.62
C ALA A 179 14.14 -10.13 -2.58
N THR A 180 14.81 -10.67 -3.60
CA THR A 180 15.26 -12.06 -3.68
C THR A 180 16.79 -12.10 -3.67
N GLN A 181 17.37 -13.26 -3.35
CA GLN A 181 18.82 -13.44 -3.42
C GLN A 181 19.36 -13.12 -4.83
N ASN A 182 18.61 -13.50 -5.87
CA ASN A 182 18.98 -13.21 -7.25
C ASN A 182 19.00 -11.69 -7.54
N THR A 183 18.02 -10.93 -7.06
CA THR A 183 17.98 -9.47 -7.25
C THR A 183 19.08 -8.76 -6.48
N LEU A 184 19.45 -9.27 -5.31
CA LEU A 184 20.56 -8.71 -4.51
C LEU A 184 21.92 -9.00 -5.16
N ALA A 185 22.14 -10.23 -5.61
CA ALA A 185 23.35 -10.62 -6.32
C ALA A 185 23.54 -9.78 -7.59
N ALA A 186 22.46 -9.56 -8.35
CA ALA A 186 22.51 -8.70 -9.54
C ALA A 186 22.88 -7.24 -9.20
N ALA A 187 22.40 -6.70 -8.09
CA ALA A 187 22.71 -5.34 -7.64
C ALA A 187 24.13 -5.18 -7.09
N ALA A 188 24.70 -6.24 -6.49
CA ALA A 188 26.07 -6.22 -5.96
C ALA A 188 27.16 -6.20 -7.06
N HIS A 189 26.78 -6.46 -8.32
CA HIS A 189 27.66 -6.45 -9.48
C HIS A 189 27.41 -5.27 -10.44
N ALA A 190 26.51 -4.36 -10.08
CA ALA A 190 26.20 -3.13 -10.82
C ALA A 190 26.90 -1.93 -10.18
#